data_AF-A0ABC8UA58-F1
#
_entry.id   AF-A0ABC8UA58-F1
#
_cell.length_a   1.000
_cell.length_b   1.000
_cell.length_c   1.000
_cell.angle_alpha   90.00
_cell.angle_beta   90.00
_cell.angle_gamma   90.00
#
_symmetry.space_group_name_H-M   'P 1'
#
loop_
_entity.id
_entity.type
_entity.pdbx_description
1 polymer ?
#
loop_
_entity_poly.entity_id
_entity_poly.type
_entity_poly.pdbx_seq_one_letter_code
_entity_poly.pdbx_strand_id
1 'polypeptide(L)' 'MMLKGLLKRCDTNNDGKLSRQELKGAFRGLGLKFSGWRARCALRHADANGDGVISEDEMNELVKYASRWGFRVS' A
#
# COMPACT_ATOMS: atom_id res chain seq x y z
N MET A 1 5.97 -2.15 -12.41
CA MET A 1 4.88 -1.16 -12.64
C MET A 1 3.49 -1.63 -12.18
N MET A 2 3.25 -2.92 -11.90
CA MET A 2 1.92 -3.41 -11.46
C MET A 2 1.44 -2.86 -10.11
N LEU A 3 2.34 -2.69 -9.13
CA LEU A 3 1.93 -2.34 -7.79
C LEU A 3 1.37 -0.91 -7.70
N LYS A 4 1.99 0.08 -8.38
CA LYS A 4 1.43 1.44 -8.51
C LYS A 4 0.04 1.45 -9.13
N GLY A 5 -0.22 0.60 -10.14
CA GLY A 5 -1.54 0.49 -10.76
C GLY A 5 -2.58 -0.14 -9.82
N LEU A 6 -2.16 -1.11 -9.00
CA LEU A 6 -3.04 -1.73 -8.01
C LEU A 6 -3.35 -0.78 -6.85
N LEU A 7 -2.36 -0.01 -6.43
CA LEU A 7 -2.50 1.07 -5.44
C LEU A 7 -3.44 2.17 -5.95
N LYS A 8 -3.29 2.60 -7.21
CA LYS A 8 -4.24 3.52 -7.88
C LYS A 8 -5.66 2.97 -8.01
N ARG A 9 -5.84 1.65 -8.12
CA ARG A 9 -7.17 1.03 -8.13
C ARG A 9 -7.81 0.98 -6.74
N CYS A 10 -7.01 1.12 -5.69
CA CYS A 10 -7.47 1.11 -4.30
C CYS A 10 -7.64 2.51 -3.72
N ASP A 11 -6.94 3.50 -4.27
CA ASP A 11 -7.18 4.93 -4.10
C ASP A 11 -8.60 5.25 -4.57
N THR A 12 -9.53 5.25 -3.62
CA THR A 12 -10.98 5.35 -3.87
C THR A 12 -11.40 6.81 -3.95
N ASN A 13 -10.73 7.67 -3.18
CA ASN A 13 -10.89 9.11 -3.19
C ASN A 13 -10.10 9.80 -4.33
N ASN A 14 -9.24 9.07 -5.06
CA ASN A 14 -8.39 9.58 -6.13
C ASN A 14 -7.55 10.80 -5.70
N ASP A 15 -7.11 10.82 -4.44
CA ASP A 15 -6.27 11.90 -3.94
C ASP A 15 -4.78 11.68 -4.23
N GLY A 16 -4.45 10.53 -4.85
CA GLY A 16 -3.07 10.14 -5.14
C GLY A 16 -2.34 9.62 -3.92
N LYS A 17 -3.04 9.50 -2.78
CA LYS A 17 -2.49 9.00 -1.53
C LYS A 17 -3.23 7.74 -1.11
N LEU A 18 -2.61 6.98 -0.23
CA LEU A 18 -3.20 5.76 0.31
C LEU A 18 -3.33 5.85 1.81
N SER A 19 -4.56 5.98 2.26
CA SER A 19 -4.85 5.96 3.67
C SER A 19 -4.82 4.53 4.22
N ARG A 20 -4.59 4.39 5.54
CA ARG A 20 -4.55 3.07 6.20
C ARG A 20 -5.78 2.21 5.91
N GLN A 21 -6.95 2.83 5.76
CA GLN A 21 -8.20 2.15 5.47
C GLN A 21 -8.22 1.57 4.04
N GLU A 22 -7.78 2.35 3.07
CA GLU A 22 -7.71 1.95 1.66
C GLU A 22 -6.66 0.86 1.45
N LEU A 23 -5.50 1.00 2.09
CA LEU A 23 -4.44 -0.01 2.08
C LEU A 23 -4.89 -1.34 2.69
N LYS A 24 -5.67 -1.28 3.78
CA LYS A 24 -6.30 -2.46 4.38
C LYS A 24 -7.35 -3.08 3.44
N GLY A 25 -8.13 -2.25 2.75
CA GLY A 25 -9.08 -2.67 1.72
C GLY A 25 -8.39 -3.38 0.56
N ALA A 26 -7.31 -2.79 0.04
CA ALA A 26 -6.46 -3.35 -1.00
C ALA A 26 -5.95 -4.74 -0.64
N PHE A 27 -5.33 -4.88 0.54
CA PHE A 27 -4.83 -6.16 1.01
C PHE A 27 -5.94 -7.19 1.27
N ARG A 28 -7.14 -6.74 1.66
CA ARG A 28 -8.30 -7.63 1.79
C ARG A 28 -8.79 -8.11 0.42
N GLY A 29 -8.86 -7.22 -0.57
CA GLY A 29 -9.24 -7.55 -1.95
C GLY A 29 -8.24 -8.47 -2.64
N LEU A 30 -6.95 -8.35 -2.30
CA LEU A 30 -5.88 -9.25 -2.72
C LEU A 30 -5.92 -10.63 -2.05
N GLY A 31 -6.86 -10.89 -1.14
CA GLY A 31 -6.95 -12.16 -0.42
C GLY A 31 -5.83 -12.40 0.60
N LEU A 32 -5.07 -11.37 0.97
CA LEU A 32 -3.98 -11.51 1.94
C LEU A 32 -4.55 -11.74 3.34
N LYS A 33 -4.19 -12.87 3.95
CA LYS A 33 -4.32 -13.07 5.39
C LYS A 33 -3.52 -11.99 6.14
N PHE A 34 -4.10 -11.50 7.25
CA PHE A 34 -3.56 -10.43 8.09
C PHE A 34 -3.46 -9.05 7.40
N SER A 35 -4.38 -8.73 6.49
CA SER A 35 -4.45 -7.44 5.77
C SER A 35 -4.32 -6.21 6.67
N GLY A 36 -4.90 -6.22 7.89
CA GLY A 36 -4.78 -5.10 8.84
C GLY A 36 -3.40 -4.92 9.46
N TRP A 37 -2.73 -6.03 9.84
CA TRP A 37 -1.37 -5.98 10.40
C TRP A 37 -0.38 -5.61 9.30
N ARG A 38 -0.54 -6.23 8.12
CA ARG A 38 0.20 -5.92 6.91
C ARG A 38 0.06 -4.46 6.48
N ALA A 39 -1.16 -3.94 6.38
CA ALA A 39 -1.41 -2.53 6.10
C ALA A 39 -0.68 -1.62 7.09
N ARG A 40 -0.75 -1.93 8.38
CA ARG A 40 -0.08 -1.14 9.41
C ARG A 40 1.45 -1.19 9.27
N CYS A 41 2.02 -2.38 9.05
CA CYS A 41 3.46 -2.53 8.87
C CYS A 41 3.96 -1.85 7.59
N ALA A 42 3.24 -2.02 6.49
CA ALA A 42 3.58 -1.41 5.21
C ALA A 42 3.46 0.11 5.26
N LEU A 43 2.38 0.61 5.88
CA LEU A 43 2.20 2.03 6.12
C LEU A 43 3.31 2.57 7.00
N ARG A 44 3.54 2.00 8.20
CA ARG A 44 4.63 2.45 9.09
C ARG A 44 6.04 2.37 8.48
N HIS A 45 6.24 1.56 7.44
CA HIS A 45 7.54 1.45 6.77
C HIS A 45 7.69 2.45 5.61
N ALA A 46 6.58 2.85 4.99
CA ALA A 46 6.56 3.78 3.86
C ALA A 46 6.28 5.22 4.29
N ASP A 47 5.43 5.41 5.31
CA ASP A 47 5.07 6.65 5.99
C ASP A 47 6.29 7.18 6.75
N ALA A 48 7.12 7.94 6.03
CA ALA A 48 8.34 8.53 6.56
C ALA A 48 8.03 9.88 7.21
N ASN A 49 6.98 10.57 6.75
CA ASN A 49 6.54 11.85 7.29
C ASN A 49 5.67 11.70 8.56
N GLY A 50 5.14 10.51 8.82
CA GLY A 50 4.30 10.20 9.99
C GLY A 50 2.88 10.74 9.89
N ASP A 51 2.38 11.04 8.70
CA ASP A 51 1.05 11.63 8.47
C ASP A 51 -0.08 10.59 8.50
N GLY A 52 0.26 9.30 8.57
CA GLY A 52 -0.70 8.22 8.63
C GLY A 52 -1.34 7.87 7.28
N VAL A 53 -0.85 8.46 6.19
CA VAL A 53 -1.16 8.13 4.80
C VAL A 53 0.13 7.82 4.05
N ILE A 54 0.03 7.42 2.78
CA ILE A 54 1.19 7.22 1.93
C ILE A 54 1.02 8.14 0.74
N SER A 55 1.86 9.16 0.67
CA SER A 55 1.87 10.09 -0.46
C SER A 55 2.55 9.48 -1.68
N GLU A 56 2.46 10.13 -2.85
CA GLU A 56 3.07 9.64 -4.09
C GLU A 56 4.60 9.42 -3.98
N ASP A 57 5.27 10.26 -3.17
CA ASP A 57 6.71 10.16 -2.89
C ASP A 57 7.04 8.90 -2.09
N GLU A 58 6.24 8.62 -1.06
CA GLU A 58 6.35 7.47 -0.15
C GLU A 58 5.84 6.17 -0.78
N MET A 59 4.99 6.28 -1.81
CA MET A 59 4.46 5.15 -2.54
C MET A 59 5.56 4.30 -3.18
N ASN A 60 6.69 4.91 -3.54
CA ASN A 60 7.81 4.15 -4.11
C ASN A 60 8.47 3.23 -3.07
N GLU A 61 8.58 3.68 -1.82
CA GLU A 61 9.10 2.89 -0.70
C GLU A 61 8.12 1.78 -0.30
N LEU A 62 6.81 2.08 -0.28
CA LEU A 62 5.78 1.05 -0.12
C LEU A 62 5.91 -0.04 -1.19
N VAL A 63 6.13 0.35 -2.45
CA VAL A 63 6.23 -0.59 -3.57
C VAL A 63 7.45 -1.51 -3.41
N LYS A 64 8.61 -0.96 -3.02
CA LYS A 64 9.80 -1.75 -2.67
C LYS A 64 9.52 -2.72 -1.53
N TYR A 65 8.85 -2.25 -0.47
CA TYR A 65 8.56 -3.07 0.70
C TYR A 65 7.57 -4.21 0.37
N ALA A 66 6.53 -3.93 -0.40
CA ALA A 66 5.56 -4.93 -0.84
C ALA A 66 6.14 -5.92 -1.86
N SER A 67 7.15 -5.52 -2.65
CA SER A 67 7.90 -6.44 -3.53
C SER A 67 8.56 -7.58 -2.73
N ARG A 68 9.02 -7.31 -1.50
CA ARG A 68 9.57 -8.33 -0.58
C ARG A 68 8.52 -9.34 -0.08
N TRP A 69 7.23 -9.07 -0.24
CA TRP A 69 6.17 -9.98 0.22
C TRP A 69 5.87 -11.13 -0.76
N GLY A 70 6.63 -11.24 -1.86
CA GLY A 70 6.51 -12.37 -2.77
C GLY A 70 5.28 -12.30 -3.68
N PHE A 71 4.70 -11.11 -3.89
CA PHE A 71 3.87 -10.88 -5.07
C PHE A 71 4.74 -11.14 -6.30
N ARG A 72 4.64 -12.34 -6.88
CA ARG A 72 5.30 -12.68 -8.14
C ARG A 72 4.85 -11.69 -9.20
N VAL A 73 5.70 -10.71 -9.47
CA VAL A 73 5.69 -9.98 -10.73
C VAL A 73 6.32 -10.95 -11.73
N SER A 74 5.48 -11.65 -12.49
CA SER A 74 5.88 -12.33 -13.73
C SER A 74 5.38 -11.51 -14.90
#